data_AF-A0A0C1QCQ5-F1
#
_entry.id   AF-A0A0C1QCQ5-F1
#
_cell.length_a   1.000
_cell.length_b   1.000
_cell.length_c   1.000
_cell.angle_alpha   90.00
_cell.angle_beta   90.00
_cell.angle_gamma   90.00
#
_symmetry.space_group_name_H-M   'P 1'
#
loop_
_entity.id
_entity.type
_entity.pdbx_description
1 polymer ?
#
loop_
_entity_poly.entity_id
_entity_poly.type
_entity_poly.pdbx_seq_one_letter_code
_entity_poly.pdbx_strand_id
1 'polypeptide(L)'
;MLIALTGVNFPAPLVGLIVLFLLLLFNIINPEKLAPTSQLLIKYLPLFFIPVGVGFISHLTMIAEHIVLISLLLTVLPVIILLCVGKLAAKGKYRD
;
A
#
# COMPACT_ATOMS: atom_id res chain seq x y z
N MET A 1 4.05 16.97 -0.40
CA MET A 1 3.82 18.13 -1.29
C MET A 1 2.49 18.02 -2.03
N LEU A 2 2.24 16.96 -2.83
CA LEU A 2 0.94 16.76 -3.52
C LEU A 2 -0.27 16.73 -2.58
N ILE A 3 -0.30 15.83 -1.58
CA ILE A 3 -1.41 15.73 -0.61
C ILE A 3 -1.60 17.03 0.19
N ALA A 4 -0.50 17.69 0.54
CA ALA A 4 -0.53 18.96 1.28
C ALA A 4 -1.13 20.12 0.45
N LEU A 5 -1.03 20.05 -0.88
CA LEU A 5 -1.57 21.04 -1.80
C LEU A 5 -3.01 20.72 -2.25
N THR A 6 -3.38 19.44 -2.32
CA THR A 6 -4.70 19.01 -2.82
C THR A 6 -5.74 18.75 -1.72
N GLY A 7 -5.34 18.68 -0.44
CA GLY A 7 -6.25 18.50 0.69
C GLY A 7 -6.90 17.11 0.76
N VAL A 8 -6.41 16.14 -0.01
CA VAL A 8 -7.02 14.82 -0.12
C VAL A 8 -6.52 13.90 1.00
N ASN A 9 -7.44 13.32 1.79
CA ASN A 9 -7.16 12.43 2.92
C ASN A 9 -6.76 11.00 2.51
N PHE A 10 -5.83 10.84 1.56
CA PHE A 10 -5.26 9.53 1.23
C PHE A 10 -3.86 9.35 1.82
N PRO A 11 -3.48 8.11 2.17
CA PRO A 11 -2.09 7.80 2.51
C PRO A 11 -1.16 8.17 1.34
N ALA A 12 -0.02 8.80 1.66
CA ALA A 12 0.98 9.18 0.66
C ALA A 12 1.43 8.04 -0.28
N PRO A 13 1.66 6.81 0.20
CA PRO A 13 2.01 5.69 -0.68
C PRO A 13 0.91 5.35 -1.70
N LEU A 14 -0.36 5.51 -1.32
CA LEU A 14 -1.50 5.21 -2.20
C LEU A 14 -1.55 6.19 -3.38
N VAL A 15 -1.33 7.47 -3.10
CA VAL A 15 -1.26 8.52 -4.13
C VAL A 15 -0.08 8.28 -5.08
N GLY A 16 1.09 7.92 -4.54
CA GLY A 16 2.26 7.57 -5.36
C GLY A 16 1.98 6.39 -6.30
N LEU A 17 1.28 5.35 -5.82
CA LEU A 17 0.89 4.20 -6.63
C LEU A 17 -0.05 4.58 -7.76
N ILE A 18 -1.08 5.40 -7.49
CA ILE A 18 -2.02 5.86 -8.52
C ILE A 18 -1.29 6.71 -9.57
N VAL A 19 -0.42 7.62 -9.15
CA VAL A 19 0.35 8.46 -10.08
C VAL A 19 1.26 7.61 -10.96
N LEU A 20 2.01 6.66 -10.39
CA LEU A 20 2.87 5.76 -11.15
C LEU A 20 2.06 4.91 -12.13
N PHE A 21 0.92 4.38 -11.68
CA PHE A 21 0.01 3.60 -12.51
C PHE A 21 -0.52 4.40 -13.71
N LEU A 22 -0.96 5.65 -13.50
CA LEU A 22 -1.43 6.51 -14.59
C LEU A 22 -0.30 6.84 -15.58
N LEU A 23 0.90 7.11 -15.10
CA LEU A 23 2.06 7.39 -15.96
C LEU A 23 2.45 6.17 -16.81
N LEU A 24 2.34 4.96 -16.26
CA LEU A 24 2.50 3.70 -17.00
C LEU A 24 1.34 3.45 -17.98
N LEU A 25 0.10 3.70 -17.56
CA LEU A 25 -1.10 3.51 -18.38
C LEU A 25 -1.07 4.38 -19.64
N PHE A 26 -0.63 5.64 -19.51
CA PHE A 26 -0.45 6.55 -20.64
C PHE A 26 0.89 6.35 -21.38
N ASN A 27 1.68 5.35 -20.99
CA ASN A 27 2.97 5.00 -21.59
C ASN A 27 3.97 6.19 -21.63
N ILE A 28 3.85 7.11 -20.66
CA ILE A 28 4.71 8.29 -20.54
C ILE A 28 6.11 7.88 -20.06
N ILE A 29 6.18 6.80 -19.27
CA ILE A 29 7.43 6.30 -18.70
C ILE A 29 7.67 4.87 -19.18
N ASN A 30 8.90 4.61 -19.65
CA ASN A 30 9.31 3.28 -20.07
C ASN A 30 9.62 2.39 -18.84
N PRO A 31 8.97 1.22 -18.69
CA PRO A 31 9.16 0.33 -17.55
C PRO A 31 10.60 -0.20 -17.43
N GLU A 32 11.32 -0.39 -18.53
CA GLU A 32 12.71 -0.89 -18.53
C GLU A 32 13.67 0.12 -17.87
N LYS A 33 13.42 1.41 -18.06
CA LYS A 33 14.19 2.49 -17.42
C LYS A 33 13.83 2.69 -15.95
N LEU A 34 12.59 2.36 -15.57
CA LEU A 34 12.09 2.43 -14.18
C LEU A 34 12.59 1.28 -13.30
N ALA A 35 12.80 0.09 -13.88
CA ALA A 35 13.23 -1.10 -13.17
C ALA A 35 14.47 -0.90 -12.28
N PRO A 36 15.61 -0.37 -12.76
CA PRO A 36 16.82 -0.22 -11.92
C PRO A 36 16.61 0.73 -10.73
N THR A 37 15.87 1.83 -10.91
CA THR A 37 15.56 2.78 -9.84
C THR A 37 14.62 2.17 -8.80
N SER A 38 13.61 1.42 -9.27
CA SER A 38 12.65 0.75 -8.40
C SER A 38 13.34 -0.35 -7.58
N GLN A 39 14.28 -1.10 -8.15
CA GLN A 39 15.06 -2.11 -7.44
C GLN A 39 15.90 -1.51 -6.31
N LEU A 40 16.51 -0.34 -6.51
CA LEU A 40 17.21 0.38 -5.44
C LEU A 40 16.26 0.76 -4.30
N LEU A 41 15.08 1.30 -4.63
CA LEU A 41 14.10 1.69 -3.62
C LEU A 41 13.57 0.48 -2.84
N ILE A 42 13.29 -0.64 -3.53
CA ILE A 42 12.86 -1.90 -2.91
C ILE A 42 13.97 -2.46 -2.02
N LYS A 43 15.24 -2.42 -2.46
CA LYS A 43 16.40 -2.88 -1.68
C LYS A 43 16.52 -2.14 -0.35
N TYR A 44 16.20 -0.85 -0.31
CA TYR A 44 16.25 -0.02 0.89
C TYR A 44 14.86 0.25 1.51
N LEU A 45 13.82 -0.44 1.06
CA LEU A 45 12.47 -0.34 1.61
C LEU A 45 12.42 -0.55 3.14
N PRO A 46 13.23 -1.45 3.75
CA PRO A 46 13.28 -1.58 5.20
C PRO A 46 13.56 -0.26 5.93
N LEU A 47 14.37 0.65 5.37
CA LEU A 47 14.66 1.95 5.99
C LEU A 47 13.39 2.81 6.18
N PHE A 48 12.43 2.71 5.27
CA PHE A 48 11.15 3.43 5.37
C PHE A 48 10.20 2.81 6.41
N PHE A 49 10.40 1.54 6.76
CA PHE A 49 9.62 0.87 7.80
C PHE A 49 10.18 1.10 9.20
N ILE A 50 11.46 1.48 9.36
CA ILE A 50 12.07 1.73 10.67
C ILE A 50 11.30 2.83 11.45
N PRO A 51 11.01 4.03 10.90
CA PRO A 51 10.27 5.08 11.61
C PRO A 51 8.87 4.65 12.06
N VAL A 52 8.19 3.87 11.22
CA VAL A 52 6.87 3.31 11.53
C VAL A 52 7.00 2.30 12.67
N GLY A 53 7.96 1.37 12.57
CA GLY A 53 8.22 0.33 13.55
C GLY A 53 8.56 0.87 14.94
N VAL A 54 9.39 1.91 15.04
CA VAL A 54 9.71 2.52 16.34
C VAL A 54 8.49 3.21 16.97
N GLY A 55 7.57 3.73 16.16
CA GLY A 55 6.29 4.26 16.64
C GLY A 55 5.41 3.17 17.27
N PHE A 56 5.41 1.96 16.71
CA PHE A 56 4.72 0.81 17.31
C PHE A 56 5.29 0.44 18.68
N ILE A 57 6.62 0.49 18.83
CA ILE A 57 7.30 0.15 20.10
C ILE A 57 6.80 1.03 21.25
N SER A 58 6.52 2.32 20.97
CA SER A 58 6.00 3.26 21.98
C SER A 58 4.60 2.92 22.49
N HIS A 59 3.83 2.07 21.80
CA HIS A 59 2.44 1.75 22.12
C HIS A 59 2.20 0.24 22.32
N LEU A 60 3.25 -0.54 22.57
CA LEU A 60 3.15 -1.99 22.71
C LEU A 60 2.22 -2.43 23.83
N THR A 61 2.16 -1.70 24.94
CA THR A 61 1.28 -2.01 26.08
C THR A 61 -0.20 -1.94 25.69
N MET A 62 -0.61 -0.85 25.01
CA MET A 62 -1.97 -0.70 24.47
C MET A 62 -2.34 -1.79 23.46
N ILE A 63 -1.37 -2.17 22.61
CA ILE A 63 -1.55 -3.24 21.62
C ILE A 63 -1.71 -4.60 22.33
N ALA A 64 -0.93 -4.87 23.37
CA ALA A 64 -0.99 -6.11 24.12
C ALA A 64 -2.37 -6.29 24.81
N GLU A 65 -2.93 -5.22 25.37
CA GLU A 65 -4.27 -5.25 25.97
C GLU A 65 -5.38 -5.61 24.96
N HIS A 66 -5.22 -5.22 23.69
CA HIS A 66 -6.23 -5.40 22.63
C HIS A 66 -5.82 -6.43 21.57
N ILE A 67 -4.84 -7.30 21.87
CA ILE A 67 -4.19 -8.16 20.88
C ILE A 67 -5.17 -9.07 20.14
N VAL A 68 -6.22 -9.55 20.82
CA VAL A 68 -7.26 -10.41 20.24
C VAL A 68 -8.07 -9.65 19.19
N LEU A 69 -8.53 -8.43 19.51
CA LEU A 69 -9.29 -7.59 18.59
C LEU A 69 -8.42 -7.15 17.40
N ILE A 70 -7.17 -6.76 17.66
CA ILE A 70 -6.23 -6.34 16.62
C ILE A 70 -5.91 -7.50 15.68
N SER A 71 -5.62 -8.69 16.21
CA SER A 71 -5.35 -9.88 15.39
C SER A 71 -6.54 -10.26 14.51
N LEU A 72 -7.75 -10.23 15.07
CA LEU A 72 -8.97 -10.49 14.31
C LEU A 72 -9.15 -9.44 13.20
N LEU A 73 -8.98 -8.16 13.50
CA LEU A 73 -9.10 -7.08 12.52
C LEU A 73 -8.07 -7.22 11.39
N LEU A 74 -6.81 -7.47 11.74
CA LEU A 74 -5.70 -7.63 10.78
C LEU A 74 -5.85 -8.88 9.90
N THR A 75 -6.65 -9.86 10.31
CA THR A 75 -6.84 -11.10 9.55
C THR A 75 -8.14 -11.08 8.76
N VAL A 76 -9.26 -10.84 9.44
CA VAL A 76 -10.60 -10.93 8.86
C VAL A 76 -10.83 -9.83 7.82
N LEU A 77 -10.44 -8.59 8.11
CA LEU A 77 -10.70 -7.48 7.20
C LEU A 77 -9.94 -7.62 5.87
N PRO A 78 -8.62 -7.90 5.84
CA PRO A 78 -7.90 -8.11 4.58
C PRO A 78 -8.40 -9.34 3.82
N VAL A 79 -8.73 -10.43 4.51
CA VAL A 79 -9.29 -11.63 3.86
C VAL A 79 -10.61 -11.30 3.16
N ILE A 80 -11.54 -10.61 3.83
CA ILE A 80 -12.80 -10.21 3.22
C ILE A 80 -12.56 -9.30 2.02
N ILE A 81 -11.68 -8.30 2.14
CA ILE A 81 -11.34 -7.39 1.05
C ILE A 81 -10.75 -8.15 -0.14
N LEU A 82 -9.76 -9.02 0.08
CA LEU A 82 -9.13 -9.81 -0.96
C LEU A 82 -10.12 -10.75 -1.66
N LEU A 83 -11.03 -11.39 -0.91
CA LEU A 83 -12.08 -12.22 -1.50
C LEU A 83 -13.06 -11.40 -2.35
N CYS A 84 -13.45 -10.22 -1.87
CA CYS A 84 -14.38 -9.35 -2.57
C CYS A 84 -13.76 -8.80 -3.86
N VAL A 85 -12.57 -8.21 -3.77
CA VAL A 85 -11.81 -7.69 -4.91
C VAL A 85 -11.45 -8.81 -5.88
N GLY A 86 -11.01 -9.96 -5.39
CA GLY A 86 -10.69 -11.13 -6.21
C GLY A 86 -11.88 -11.61 -7.03
N LYS A 87 -13.08 -11.69 -6.43
CA LYS A 87 -14.30 -12.05 -7.16
C LYS A 87 -14.69 -11.00 -8.22
N LEU A 88 -14.55 -9.72 -7.90
CA LEU A 88 -14.82 -8.63 -8.86
C LEU A 88 -13.84 -8.67 -10.04
N ALA A 89 -12.54 -8.87 -9.77
CA ALA A 89 -11.51 -9.01 -10.80
C ALA A 89 -11.73 -10.25 -11.68
N ALA A 90 -12.08 -11.39 -11.08
CA ALA A 90 -12.37 -12.63 -11.82
C ALA A 90 -13.60 -12.48 -12.75
N LYS A 91 -14.60 -11.69 -12.34
CA LYS A 91 -15.79 -11.41 -13.17
C LYS A 91 -15.47 -10.48 -14.34
N GLY A 92 -14.48 -9.61 -14.22
CA GLY A 92 -13.97 -8.78 -15.33
C GLY A 92 -13.33 -9.60 -16.44
N LYS A 93 -12.61 -10.68 -16.08
CA LYS A 93 -11.91 -11.59 -17.00
C LYS A 93 -12.83 -12.42 -17.91
N TYR A 94 -14.14 -12.43 -17.68
CA TYR A 94 -15.15 -13.11 -18.51
C TYR A 94 -15.80 -12.19 -19.57
N ARG A 95 -15.34 -10.93 -19.68
CA ARG A 95 -15.88 -9.93 -20.63
C ARG A 95 -14.90 -9.56 -21.75
N ASP A 96 -13.69 -10.12 -21.75
CA ASP A 96 -12.73 -10.09 -22.87
C ASP A 96 -12.79 -11.43 -23.61
#